data_AF-H0EXX0-F1
#
_entry.id   AF-H0EXX0-F1
#
_cell.length_a   1.000
_cell.length_b   1.000
_cell.length_c   1.000
_cell.angle_alpha   90.00
_cell.angle_beta   90.00
_cell.angle_gamma   90.00
#
_symmetry.space_group_name_H-M   'P 1'
#
loop_
_entity.id
_entity.type
_entity.pdbx_description
1 polymer ?
#
loop_
_entity_poly.entity_id
_entity_poly.type
_entity_poly.pdbx_seq_one_letter_code
_entity_poly.pdbx_strand_id
1 'polypeptide(L)'
;MDALKVLYSLLKLSDLQQKLKKPFEVYVKNVGSTIVQDKDKIDEMVVRLLELKRSLDVVIRDAFAKDQTFTYSLREAFSNFINDKKNTMAWGTNNSKVGEMIAKYIDILLRGGLKAVPRSLLFDAKDRENAEKQGEASAGDEDAELDRQLEQALELFRFIEGKDVFEAFYKKDLARRLLMARSASQDAERNMLAKLKGECGYGFTHNLETMFKDQELAREEMVAYKQSLSNTSKTILDLQVNVLTASAWPNYPDIKVNLPPEVAKHIEKYDMYYQRKHTGRRLTWKHALAHSVVRARFDKGAPKELLVSGFQAIILVLFGELKEGDNLSYEDIKAATGFVDVELQRTLQSLACGKFRVLTKHPKGRDVDPTDTFTVNTKFVDPKVRIKINQIQLKETSEENKETHERVHQDRQYETQAAIVRIMKSRKTMAHSNLVAEVISQTKARGAVDPSEIKKNIEKLIEKDYIEHSGLDEVDKSGERRTQFDLNLETHNMSGNVFSQEVFFSSSSSSSDSPNAFRMRSPIAASSSSKGSSWYEAMNIVHPPKPLRILLHSLDRPAGAAQS
;
A
#
# COMPACT_ATOMS: atom_id res chain seq x y z
N MET A 1 -26.83 8.56 32.35
CA MET A 1 -25.78 9.58 32.53
C MET A 1 -25.76 10.12 33.95
N ASP A 2 -26.89 10.64 34.47
CA ASP A 2 -26.91 11.37 35.74
C ASP A 2 -26.46 10.55 36.95
N ALA A 3 -26.81 9.26 37.01
CA ALA A 3 -26.33 8.35 38.05
C ALA A 3 -24.79 8.22 38.09
N LEU A 4 -24.11 8.22 36.92
CA LEU A 4 -22.63 8.20 36.85
C LEU A 4 -22.04 9.53 37.33
N LYS A 5 -22.71 10.66 37.01
CA LYS A 5 -22.28 12.00 37.45
C LYS A 5 -22.39 12.15 38.97
N VAL A 6 -23.48 11.66 39.57
CA VAL A 6 -23.68 11.63 41.03
C VAL A 6 -22.68 10.68 41.70
N LEU A 7 -22.45 9.49 41.14
CA LEU A 7 -21.44 8.57 41.67
C LEU A 7 -20.04 9.21 41.64
N TYR A 8 -19.68 9.88 40.54
CA TYR A 8 -18.38 10.53 40.40
C TYR A 8 -18.20 11.70 41.39
N SER A 9 -19.22 12.56 41.55
CA SER A 9 -19.14 13.67 42.50
C SER A 9 -19.05 13.19 43.95
N LEU A 10 -19.81 12.17 44.34
CA LEU A 10 -19.74 11.56 45.67
C LEU A 10 -18.35 10.96 45.95
N LEU A 11 -17.78 10.21 45.00
CA LEU A 11 -16.44 9.63 45.17
C LEU A 11 -15.35 10.70 45.20
N LYS A 12 -15.51 11.80 44.45
CA LYS A 12 -14.60 12.95 44.46
C LYS A 12 -14.57 13.70 45.80
N LEU A 13 -15.69 13.74 46.52
CA LEU A 13 -15.74 14.32 47.87
C LEU A 13 -14.92 13.52 48.91
N SER A 14 -14.62 12.25 48.65
CA SER A 14 -13.85 11.37 49.53
C SER A 14 -12.44 11.04 48.99
N ASP A 15 -12.02 11.69 47.91
CA ASP A 15 -10.81 11.38 47.13
C ASP A 15 -10.68 9.90 46.69
N LEU A 16 -11.83 9.25 46.44
CA LEU A 16 -11.92 7.83 46.04
C LEU A 16 -12.11 7.63 44.53
N GLN A 17 -12.30 8.70 43.76
CA GLN A 17 -12.52 8.66 42.30
C GLN A 17 -11.42 7.89 41.56
N GLN A 18 -10.18 7.94 42.03
CA GLN A 18 -9.05 7.21 41.45
C GLN A 18 -9.26 5.68 41.46
N LYS A 19 -10.06 5.15 42.39
CA LYS A 19 -10.39 3.70 42.42
C LYS A 19 -11.28 3.27 41.24
N LEU A 20 -11.96 4.19 40.55
CA LEU A 20 -12.71 3.89 39.33
C LEU A 20 -11.82 3.70 38.09
N LYS A 21 -10.56 4.17 38.10
CA LYS A 21 -9.65 4.06 36.95
C LYS A 21 -9.52 2.61 36.45
N LYS A 22 -9.19 1.68 37.36
CA LYS A 22 -8.97 0.26 37.00
C LYS A 22 -10.26 -0.45 36.51
N PRO A 23 -11.43 -0.35 37.17
CA PRO A 23 -12.69 -0.83 36.60
C PRO A 23 -13.03 -0.23 35.23
N PHE A 24 -12.79 1.08 35.03
CA PHE A 24 -13.03 1.76 33.75
C PHE A 24 -12.13 1.19 32.64
N GLU A 25 -10.82 1.07 32.86
CA GLU A 25 -9.90 0.46 31.90
C GLU A 25 -10.27 -0.98 31.54
N VAL A 26 -10.65 -1.80 32.55
CA VAL A 26 -11.05 -3.19 32.32
C VAL A 26 -12.33 -3.26 31.49
N TYR A 27 -13.31 -2.39 31.77
CA TYR A 27 -14.52 -2.29 30.93
C TYR A 27 -14.18 -1.93 29.48
N VAL A 28 -13.37 -0.89 29.26
CA VAL A 28 -12.96 -0.45 27.92
C VAL A 28 -12.20 -1.55 27.18
N LYS A 29 -11.23 -2.21 27.83
CA LYS A 29 -10.44 -3.30 27.24
C LYS A 29 -11.31 -4.51 26.88
N ASN A 30 -12.27 -4.89 27.73
CA ASN A 30 -13.16 -6.01 27.48
C ASN A 30 -14.13 -5.72 26.32
N VAL A 31 -14.85 -4.60 26.35
CA VAL A 31 -15.81 -4.23 25.29
C VAL A 31 -15.08 -4.00 23.96
N GLY A 32 -13.94 -3.31 23.98
CA GLY A 32 -13.10 -3.08 22.80
C GLY A 32 -12.58 -4.39 22.19
N SER A 33 -12.07 -5.31 22.99
CA SER A 33 -11.62 -6.63 22.51
C SER A 33 -12.76 -7.44 21.90
N THR A 34 -13.95 -7.42 22.52
CA THR A 34 -15.14 -8.08 21.95
C THR A 34 -15.49 -7.53 20.56
N ILE A 35 -15.35 -6.22 20.31
CA ILE A 35 -15.58 -5.63 18.98
C ILE A 35 -14.49 -6.06 17.98
N VAL A 36 -13.21 -6.11 18.40
CA VAL A 36 -12.09 -6.45 17.51
C VAL A 36 -12.00 -7.95 17.19
N GLN A 37 -12.56 -8.82 18.04
CA GLN A 37 -12.62 -10.28 17.83
C GLN A 37 -13.87 -10.75 17.08
N ASP A 38 -14.88 -9.89 16.90
CA ASP A 38 -16.16 -10.21 16.26
C ASP A 38 -16.00 -10.43 14.75
N LYS A 39 -16.07 -11.70 14.32
CA LYS A 39 -15.89 -12.11 12.92
C LYS A 39 -17.11 -11.86 12.05
N ASP A 40 -18.30 -11.87 12.63
CA ASP A 40 -19.56 -11.74 11.90
C ASP A 40 -19.85 -10.29 11.53
N LYS A 41 -19.31 -9.33 12.30
CA LYS A 41 -19.52 -7.89 12.14
C LYS A 41 -18.25 -7.11 11.80
N ILE A 42 -17.35 -7.73 11.03
CA ILE A 42 -16.07 -7.14 10.66
C ILE A 42 -16.20 -5.80 9.93
N ASP A 43 -17.16 -5.68 9.00
CA ASP A 43 -17.39 -4.45 8.22
C ASP A 43 -17.91 -3.28 9.10
N GLU A 44 -18.51 -3.59 10.26
CA GLU A 44 -18.97 -2.61 11.25
C GLU A 44 -17.91 -2.29 12.32
N MET A 45 -16.75 -2.97 12.33
CA MET A 45 -15.75 -2.89 13.41
C MET A 45 -15.32 -1.46 13.71
N VAL A 46 -14.92 -0.69 12.70
CA VAL A 46 -14.45 0.70 12.88
C VAL A 46 -15.58 1.60 13.38
N VAL A 47 -16.79 1.43 12.85
CA VAL A 47 -17.97 2.20 13.26
C VAL A 47 -18.28 1.95 14.74
N ARG A 48 -18.30 0.68 15.16
CA ARG A 48 -18.52 0.29 16.57
C ARG A 48 -17.43 0.76 17.51
N LEU A 49 -16.17 0.82 17.06
CA LEU A 49 -15.06 1.38 17.84
C LEU A 49 -15.19 2.91 17.99
N LEU A 50 -15.62 3.61 16.94
CA LEU A 50 -15.92 5.05 16.99
C LEU A 50 -17.13 5.36 17.89
N GLU A 51 -18.20 4.57 17.81
CA GLU A 51 -19.37 4.68 18.70
C GLU A 51 -19.00 4.44 20.17
N LEU A 52 -18.22 3.38 20.44
CA LEU A 52 -17.70 3.10 21.78
C LEU A 52 -16.88 4.29 22.30
N LYS A 53 -15.91 4.77 21.51
CA LYS A 53 -15.07 5.91 21.88
C LYS A 53 -15.90 7.17 22.15
N ARG A 54 -16.81 7.55 21.24
CA ARG A 54 -17.72 8.69 21.41
C ARG A 54 -18.54 8.57 22.71
N SER A 55 -19.08 7.39 23.01
CA SER A 55 -19.84 7.17 24.24
C SER A 55 -19.00 7.38 25.51
N LEU A 56 -17.72 6.97 25.49
CA LEU A 56 -16.79 7.10 26.60
C LEU A 56 -16.28 8.54 26.75
N ASP A 57 -15.98 9.23 25.64
CA ASP A 57 -15.62 10.66 25.64
C ASP A 57 -16.77 11.52 26.21
N VAL A 58 -18.03 11.20 25.88
CA VAL A 58 -19.21 11.85 26.47
C VAL A 58 -19.35 11.56 27.97
N VAL A 59 -19.05 10.33 28.44
CA VAL A 59 -19.00 10.02 29.88
C VAL A 59 -17.93 10.83 30.59
N ILE A 60 -16.71 10.91 30.04
CA ILE A 60 -15.62 11.69 30.63
C ILE A 60 -15.97 13.19 30.66
N ARG A 61 -16.54 13.72 29.57
CA ARG A 61 -16.95 15.13 29.45
C ARG A 61 -18.04 15.50 30.45
N ASP A 62 -19.14 14.76 30.46
CA ASP A 62 -20.39 15.19 31.11
C ASP A 62 -20.58 14.62 32.53
N ALA A 63 -20.07 13.41 32.80
CA ALA A 63 -20.15 12.77 34.12
C ALA A 63 -18.87 12.96 34.94
N PHE A 64 -17.68 12.82 34.34
CA PHE A 64 -16.39 12.97 35.05
C PHE A 64 -15.80 14.39 34.98
N ALA A 65 -16.55 15.36 34.43
CA ALA A 65 -16.16 16.77 34.35
C ALA A 65 -14.80 17.02 33.67
N LYS A 66 -14.53 16.29 32.58
CA LYS A 66 -13.29 16.35 31.79
C LYS A 66 -12.02 15.98 32.59
N ASP A 67 -12.12 15.05 33.54
CA ASP A 67 -10.97 14.58 34.31
C ASP A 67 -9.88 13.96 33.42
N GLN A 68 -8.71 14.61 33.40
CA GLN A 68 -7.58 14.21 32.54
C GLN A 68 -7.10 12.79 32.84
N THR A 69 -7.22 12.31 34.07
CA THR A 69 -6.82 10.94 34.45
C THR A 69 -7.59 9.92 33.60
N PHE A 70 -8.89 10.11 33.44
CA PHE A 70 -9.74 9.21 32.66
C PHE A 70 -9.53 9.39 31.16
N THR A 71 -9.22 10.60 30.68
CA THR A 71 -8.80 10.84 29.29
C THR A 71 -7.52 10.06 28.94
N TYR A 72 -6.49 10.10 29.80
CA TYR A 72 -5.27 9.32 29.59
C TYR A 72 -5.54 7.81 29.70
N SER A 73 -6.32 7.38 30.69
CA SER A 73 -6.67 5.96 30.90
C SER A 73 -7.48 5.40 29.73
N LEU A 74 -8.34 6.21 29.09
CA LEU A 74 -9.07 5.85 27.88
C LEU A 74 -8.12 5.62 26.70
N ARG A 75 -7.20 6.56 26.44
CA ARG A 75 -6.19 6.44 25.38
C ARG A 75 -5.29 5.21 25.59
N GLU A 76 -4.85 4.98 26.83
CA GLU A 76 -4.04 3.83 27.21
C GLU A 76 -4.83 2.52 27.05
N ALA A 77 -6.10 2.48 27.45
CA ALA A 77 -6.95 1.31 27.27
C ALA A 77 -7.19 0.97 25.79
N PHE A 78 -7.44 1.98 24.94
CA PHE A 78 -7.60 1.81 23.48
C PHE A 78 -6.34 1.25 22.82
N SER A 79 -5.18 1.87 23.06
CA SER A 79 -3.90 1.35 22.54
C SER A 79 -3.62 -0.08 23.00
N ASN A 80 -3.86 -0.39 24.28
CA ASN A 80 -3.64 -1.72 24.82
C ASN A 80 -4.51 -2.81 24.16
N PHE A 81 -5.82 -2.60 23.97
CA PHE A 81 -6.67 -3.64 23.38
C PHE A 81 -6.52 -3.73 21.85
N ILE A 82 -6.28 -2.62 21.15
CA ILE A 82 -6.09 -2.62 19.69
C ILE A 82 -4.84 -3.43 19.32
N ASN A 83 -3.79 -3.38 20.14
CA ASN A 83 -2.50 -4.04 19.89
C ASN A 83 -2.30 -5.35 20.69
N ASP A 84 -3.32 -5.87 21.39
CA ASP A 84 -3.22 -7.16 22.10
C ASP A 84 -2.91 -8.29 21.09
N LYS A 85 -1.87 -9.09 21.36
CA LYS A 85 -1.50 -10.27 20.55
C LYS A 85 -2.69 -11.21 20.31
N LYS A 86 -3.63 -11.34 21.25
CA LYS A 86 -4.84 -12.14 21.07
C LYS A 86 -5.76 -11.57 19.98
N ASN A 87 -5.87 -10.25 19.92
CA ASN A 87 -6.75 -9.54 19.00
C ASN A 87 -6.15 -9.48 17.58
N THR A 88 -4.82 -9.40 17.46
CA THR A 88 -4.16 -9.54 16.15
C THR A 88 -4.18 -10.99 15.65
N MET A 89 -3.83 -11.97 16.49
CA MET A 89 -3.81 -13.39 16.11
C MET A 89 -5.20 -13.99 15.85
N ALA A 90 -6.30 -13.40 16.35
CA ALA A 90 -7.67 -13.88 16.13
C ALA A 90 -8.02 -14.07 14.63
N TRP A 91 -7.31 -13.36 13.75
CA TRP A 91 -7.55 -13.32 12.31
C TRP A 91 -6.61 -14.22 11.49
N GLY A 92 -5.76 -15.02 12.15
CA GLY A 92 -4.85 -15.97 11.47
C GLY A 92 -3.67 -15.31 10.72
N THR A 93 -3.50 -13.99 10.86
CA THR A 93 -2.34 -13.25 10.34
C THR A 93 -1.62 -12.55 11.50
N ASN A 94 -0.29 -12.43 11.45
CA ASN A 94 0.50 -11.64 12.42
C ASN A 94 0.37 -10.11 12.15
N ASN A 95 -0.77 -9.68 11.60
CA ASN A 95 -1.00 -8.33 11.09
C ASN A 95 -2.17 -7.67 11.84
N SER A 96 -2.13 -6.34 11.98
CA SER A 96 -3.23 -5.61 12.60
C SER A 96 -4.44 -5.57 11.68
N LYS A 97 -5.45 -6.41 11.95
CA LYS A 97 -6.73 -6.38 11.22
C LYS A 97 -7.44 -5.04 11.38
N VAL A 98 -7.30 -4.39 12.54
CA VAL A 98 -7.81 -3.03 12.79
C VAL A 98 -7.20 -2.03 11.79
N GLY A 99 -5.90 -2.15 11.49
CA GLY A 99 -5.23 -1.28 10.51
C GLY A 99 -5.78 -1.40 9.09
N GLU A 100 -6.06 -2.62 8.63
CA GLU A 100 -6.77 -2.85 7.37
C GLU A 100 -8.19 -2.26 7.40
N MET A 101 -8.96 -2.52 8.46
CA MET A 101 -10.35 -2.06 8.52
C MET A 101 -10.46 -0.53 8.57
N ILE A 102 -9.52 0.18 9.22
CA ILE A 102 -9.47 1.65 9.15
C ILE A 102 -9.13 2.12 7.73
N ALA A 103 -8.18 1.51 7.03
CA ALA A 103 -7.88 1.85 5.64
C ALA A 103 -9.12 1.70 4.74
N LYS A 104 -9.86 0.60 4.90
CA LYS A 104 -11.12 0.32 4.18
C LYS A 104 -12.25 1.29 4.54
N TYR A 105 -12.39 1.65 5.82
CA TYR A 105 -13.35 2.66 6.26
C TYR A 105 -13.06 4.03 5.62
N ILE A 106 -11.79 4.43 5.56
CA ILE A 106 -11.39 5.68 4.92
C ILE A 106 -11.58 5.63 3.39
N ASP A 107 -11.38 4.50 2.70
CA ASP A 107 -11.77 4.35 1.29
C ASP A 107 -13.28 4.55 1.07
N ILE A 108 -14.10 3.98 1.95
CA ILE A 108 -15.57 4.13 1.91
C ILE A 108 -15.97 5.60 2.05
N LEU A 109 -15.39 6.32 3.02
CA LEU A 109 -15.62 7.76 3.21
C LEU A 109 -15.16 8.58 1.99
N LEU A 110 -13.92 8.40 1.52
CA LEU A 110 -13.37 9.16 0.40
C LEU A 110 -14.04 8.86 -0.95
N ARG A 111 -14.80 7.77 -1.07
CA ARG A 111 -15.60 7.45 -2.27
C ARG A 111 -17.06 7.88 -2.18
N GLY A 112 -17.65 7.87 -0.99
CA GLY A 112 -19.06 8.22 -0.78
C GLY A 112 -19.30 9.66 -0.34
N GLY A 113 -18.25 10.36 0.11
CA GLY A 113 -18.37 11.63 0.81
C GLY A 113 -19.20 11.49 2.09
N LEU A 114 -19.87 12.58 2.49
CA LEU A 114 -20.75 12.59 3.67
C LEU A 114 -21.83 11.49 3.65
N LYS A 115 -22.28 11.05 2.45
CA LYS A 115 -23.31 10.00 2.29
C LYS A 115 -22.86 8.60 2.73
N ALA A 116 -21.56 8.39 2.91
CA ALA A 116 -21.01 7.16 3.47
C ALA A 116 -20.87 7.18 5.00
N VAL A 117 -21.02 8.34 5.65
CA VAL A 117 -20.90 8.47 7.11
C VAL A 117 -22.10 7.80 7.80
N PRO A 118 -21.89 6.86 8.74
CA PRO A 118 -22.97 6.28 9.52
C PRO A 118 -23.72 7.34 10.32
N ARG A 119 -25.06 7.30 10.31
CA ARG A 119 -25.90 8.31 10.99
C ARG A 119 -25.66 8.39 12.51
N SER A 120 -25.19 7.31 13.13
CA SER A 120 -24.82 7.25 14.55
C SER A 120 -23.53 8.02 14.89
N LEU A 121 -22.66 8.26 13.91
CA LEU A 121 -21.41 9.00 14.07
C LEU A 121 -21.53 10.50 13.74
N LEU A 122 -22.63 10.93 13.14
CA LEU A 122 -22.91 12.35 12.90
C LEU A 122 -23.00 13.12 14.22
N PHE A 123 -22.39 14.31 14.25
CA PHE A 123 -22.35 15.18 15.42
C PHE A 123 -23.76 15.59 15.86
N ASP A 124 -24.03 15.52 17.18
CA ASP A 124 -25.30 15.96 17.77
C ASP A 124 -25.32 17.48 18.00
N ALA A 125 -26.45 18.02 18.46
CA ALA A 125 -26.61 19.45 18.68
C ALA A 125 -25.63 20.03 19.73
N LYS A 126 -25.25 19.27 20.77
CA LYS A 126 -24.29 19.70 21.79
C LYS A 126 -22.86 19.63 21.30
N ASP A 127 -22.54 18.63 20.46
CA ASP A 127 -21.21 18.52 19.88
C ASP A 127 -20.97 19.70 18.91
N ARG A 128 -21.99 20.11 18.14
CA ARG A 128 -21.98 21.34 17.31
C ARG A 128 -21.83 22.61 18.15
N GLU A 129 -22.64 22.78 19.20
CA GLU A 129 -22.56 23.93 20.11
C GLU A 129 -21.17 24.05 20.77
N ASN A 130 -20.51 22.92 21.07
CA ASN A 130 -19.14 22.92 21.60
C ASN A 130 -18.07 23.28 20.56
N ALA A 131 -18.22 22.85 19.30
CA ALA A 131 -17.32 23.22 18.21
C ALA A 131 -17.44 24.72 17.86
N GLU A 132 -18.67 25.24 17.80
CA GLU A 132 -18.96 26.67 17.63
C GLU A 132 -18.31 27.51 18.75
N LYS A 133 -18.41 27.07 20.01
CA LYS A 133 -17.73 27.70 21.16
C LYS A 133 -16.19 27.64 21.12
N GLN A 134 -15.62 26.73 20.34
CA GLN A 134 -14.17 26.61 20.12
C GLN A 134 -13.68 27.39 18.88
N GLY A 135 -14.59 28.04 18.15
CA GLY A 135 -14.27 28.81 16.94
C GLY A 135 -14.20 27.98 15.66
N GLU A 136 -14.61 26.71 15.69
CA GLU A 136 -14.63 25.81 14.53
C GLU A 136 -15.90 25.99 13.68
N ALA A 137 -15.93 27.02 12.83
CA ALA A 137 -16.92 27.12 11.74
C ALA A 137 -16.59 26.07 10.64
N SER A 138 -17.55 25.43 9.96
CA SER A 138 -19.01 25.59 9.91
C SER A 138 -19.74 24.29 10.24
N ALA A 139 -20.86 24.35 10.97
CA ALA A 139 -21.66 23.18 11.35
C ALA A 139 -22.62 22.67 10.24
N GLY A 140 -22.57 23.26 9.04
CA GLY A 140 -23.44 22.93 7.90
C GLY A 140 -22.72 22.66 6.57
N ASP A 141 -21.39 22.59 6.57
CA ASP A 141 -20.60 22.24 5.39
C ASP A 141 -20.38 20.72 5.30
N GLU A 142 -20.73 20.10 4.17
CA GLU A 142 -20.59 18.65 3.97
C GLU A 142 -19.12 18.20 3.97
N ASP A 143 -18.21 19.05 3.48
CA ASP A 143 -16.77 18.74 3.43
C ASP A 143 -16.12 18.90 4.81
N ALA A 144 -16.59 19.86 5.63
CA ALA A 144 -16.11 20.01 7.01
C ALA A 144 -16.55 18.85 7.91
N GLU A 145 -17.79 18.36 7.76
CA GLU A 145 -18.24 17.16 8.50
C GLU A 145 -17.50 15.91 8.01
N LEU A 146 -17.25 15.76 6.70
CA LEU A 146 -16.41 14.68 6.18
C LEU A 146 -14.99 14.73 6.78
N ASP A 147 -14.37 15.91 6.88
CA ASP A 147 -13.04 16.07 7.47
C ASP A 147 -12.98 15.67 8.95
N ARG A 148 -14.02 16.00 9.74
CA ARG A 148 -14.15 15.55 11.15
C ARG A 148 -14.21 14.03 11.24
N GLN A 149 -14.92 13.37 10.33
CA GLN A 149 -15.06 11.91 10.33
C GLN A 149 -13.74 11.22 9.89
N LEU A 150 -12.96 11.85 9.00
CA LEU A 150 -11.60 11.43 8.67
C LEU A 150 -10.65 11.62 9.87
N GLU A 151 -10.77 12.72 10.62
CA GLU A 151 -9.99 12.95 11.86
C GLU A 151 -10.31 11.89 12.93
N GLN A 152 -11.57 11.54 13.12
CA GLN A 152 -11.98 10.48 14.06
C GLN A 152 -11.40 9.11 13.67
N ALA A 153 -11.38 8.77 12.37
CA ALA A 153 -10.71 7.57 11.88
C ALA A 153 -9.19 7.61 12.13
N LEU A 154 -8.58 8.79 12.03
CA LEU A 154 -7.17 9.01 12.36
C LEU A 154 -6.89 8.94 13.86
N GLU A 155 -7.81 9.33 14.74
CA GLU A 155 -7.69 9.09 16.18
C GLU A 155 -7.59 7.61 16.52
N LEU A 156 -8.34 6.74 15.83
CA LEU A 156 -8.19 5.29 16.00
C LEU A 156 -6.86 4.78 15.40
N PHE A 157 -6.43 5.31 14.26
CA PHE A 157 -5.13 4.99 13.65
C PHE A 157 -3.94 5.38 14.55
N ARG A 158 -4.03 6.47 15.32
CA ARG A 158 -3.02 6.87 16.32
C ARG A 158 -2.78 5.81 17.39
N PHE A 159 -3.76 4.93 17.65
CA PHE A 159 -3.62 3.81 18.60
C PHE A 159 -3.00 2.54 17.99
N ILE A 160 -2.75 2.47 16.68
CA ILE A 160 -2.30 1.24 16.01
C ILE A 160 -0.77 1.15 15.96
N GLU A 161 -0.24 0.03 16.45
CA GLU A 161 1.10 -0.45 16.13
C GLU A 161 1.06 -1.25 14.80
N GLY A 162 2.09 -1.09 13.95
CA GLY A 162 2.09 -1.70 12.62
C GLY A 162 1.28 -0.90 11.59
N LYS A 163 1.62 0.38 11.43
CA LYS A 163 1.03 1.30 10.44
C LYS A 163 1.27 0.88 8.98
N ASP A 164 2.19 -0.05 8.73
CA ASP A 164 2.54 -0.61 7.42
C ASP A 164 1.40 -1.45 6.80
N VAL A 165 0.64 -2.18 7.62
CA VAL A 165 -0.59 -2.87 7.17
C VAL A 165 -1.60 -1.85 6.64
N PHE A 166 -1.84 -0.78 7.41
CA PHE A 166 -2.69 0.33 6.97
C PHE A 166 -2.14 0.98 5.68
N GLU A 167 -0.82 1.25 5.61
CA GLU A 167 -0.17 1.85 4.44
C GLU A 167 -0.42 1.02 3.18
N ALA A 168 -0.23 -0.30 3.23
CA ALA A 168 -0.38 -1.18 2.09
C ALA A 168 -1.81 -1.20 1.53
N PHE A 169 -2.83 -1.31 2.40
CA PHE A 169 -4.22 -1.25 1.99
C PHE A 169 -4.62 0.15 1.52
N TYR A 170 -4.24 1.20 2.24
CA TYR A 170 -4.53 2.59 1.87
C TYR A 170 -3.91 2.95 0.50
N LYS A 171 -2.65 2.56 0.26
CA LYS A 171 -1.94 2.75 -1.01
C LYS A 171 -2.64 2.04 -2.17
N LYS A 172 -3.09 0.80 -1.95
CA LYS A 172 -3.81 -0.02 -2.93
C LYS A 172 -5.15 0.60 -3.32
N ASP A 173 -5.93 1.05 -2.33
CA ASP A 173 -7.24 1.64 -2.58
C ASP A 173 -7.16 3.07 -3.10
N LEU A 174 -6.20 3.89 -2.64
CA LEU A 174 -5.89 5.18 -3.25
C LEU A 174 -5.54 5.02 -4.74
N ALA A 175 -4.73 4.03 -5.10
CA ALA A 175 -4.39 3.79 -6.50
C ALA A 175 -5.64 3.48 -7.36
N ARG A 176 -6.58 2.70 -6.82
CA ARG A 176 -7.88 2.45 -7.45
C ARG A 176 -8.73 3.72 -7.55
N ARG A 177 -8.77 4.56 -6.51
CA ARG A 177 -9.55 5.82 -6.52
C ARG A 177 -9.03 6.81 -7.57
N LEU A 178 -7.71 6.99 -7.63
CA LEU A 178 -7.04 7.87 -8.60
C LEU A 178 -7.23 7.38 -10.04
N LEU A 179 -6.82 6.15 -10.37
CA LEU A 179 -6.85 5.63 -11.75
C LEU A 179 -8.26 5.48 -12.33
N MET A 180 -9.29 5.43 -11.48
CA MET A 180 -10.69 5.28 -11.90
C MET A 180 -11.55 6.52 -11.70
N ALA A 181 -10.97 7.64 -11.25
CA ALA A 181 -11.67 8.86 -10.87
C ALA A 181 -12.91 8.57 -9.99
N ARG A 182 -12.67 7.91 -8.84
CA ARG A 182 -13.73 7.45 -7.90
C ARG A 182 -13.76 8.20 -6.56
N SER A 183 -12.85 9.13 -6.33
CA SER A 183 -12.87 10.03 -5.18
C SER A 183 -14.10 10.94 -5.21
N ALA A 184 -14.69 11.21 -4.04
CA ALA A 184 -15.81 12.13 -3.89
C ALA A 184 -15.37 13.60 -4.05
N SER A 185 -14.19 13.95 -3.53
CA SER A 185 -13.53 15.25 -3.68
C SER A 185 -12.02 15.05 -3.82
N GLN A 186 -11.37 15.82 -4.69
CA GLN A 186 -9.90 15.82 -4.80
C GLN A 186 -9.24 16.55 -3.62
N ASP A 187 -9.91 17.57 -3.08
CA ASP A 187 -9.40 18.35 -1.95
C ASP A 187 -9.46 17.53 -0.65
N ALA A 188 -10.50 16.71 -0.46
CA ALA A 188 -10.57 15.74 0.63
C ALA A 188 -9.42 14.72 0.59
N GLU A 189 -9.03 14.24 -0.60
CA GLU A 189 -7.91 13.31 -0.77
C GLU A 189 -6.55 13.99 -0.50
N ARG A 190 -6.36 15.25 -0.93
CA ARG A 190 -5.16 16.05 -0.62
C ARG A 190 -5.06 16.38 0.88
N ASN A 191 -6.18 16.72 1.52
CA ASN A 191 -6.27 16.97 2.95
C ASN A 191 -5.95 15.68 3.76
N MET A 192 -6.56 14.55 3.41
CA MET A 192 -6.25 13.25 4.04
C MET A 192 -4.75 12.91 3.97
N LEU A 193 -4.11 13.18 2.83
CA LEU A 193 -2.66 13.02 2.66
C LEU A 193 -1.86 13.96 3.58
N ALA A 194 -2.27 15.22 3.71
CA ALA A 194 -1.65 16.18 4.62
C ALA A 194 -1.76 15.73 6.09
N LYS A 195 -2.90 15.18 6.50
CA LYS A 195 -3.10 14.60 7.84
C LYS A 195 -2.20 13.39 8.08
N LEU A 196 -2.14 12.44 7.14
CA LEU A 196 -1.20 11.30 7.22
C LEU A 196 0.27 11.74 7.31
N LYS A 197 0.63 12.83 6.63
CA LYS A 197 1.98 13.43 6.69
C LYS A 197 2.29 14.02 8.06
N GLY A 198 1.31 14.64 8.73
CA GLY A 198 1.42 15.08 10.12
C GLY A 198 1.62 13.91 11.09
N GLU A 199 0.86 12.83 10.92
CA GLU A 199 0.86 11.66 11.83
C GLU A 199 2.03 10.68 11.67
N CYS A 200 2.64 10.63 10.49
CA CYS A 200 3.64 9.60 10.14
C CYS A 200 4.93 10.17 9.52
N GLY A 201 4.95 11.46 9.20
CA GLY A 201 6.09 12.11 8.56
C GLY A 201 6.27 11.77 7.08
N TYR A 202 7.22 12.47 6.45
CA TYR A 202 7.44 12.44 5.00
C TYR A 202 7.80 11.04 4.44
N GLY A 203 8.54 10.23 5.20
CA GLY A 203 8.97 8.90 4.74
C GLY A 203 7.81 7.94 4.50
N PHE A 204 6.69 8.11 5.22
CA PHE A 204 5.46 7.34 5.06
C PHE A 204 4.64 7.83 3.86
N THR A 205 4.51 9.15 3.69
CA THR A 205 3.69 9.73 2.62
C THR A 205 4.38 9.83 1.27
N HIS A 206 5.70 9.65 1.17
CA HIS A 206 6.47 9.85 -0.05
C HIS A 206 5.90 9.13 -1.30
N ASN A 207 5.51 7.85 -1.15
CA ASN A 207 4.89 7.08 -2.24
C ASN A 207 3.53 7.67 -2.64
N LEU A 208 2.69 8.00 -1.65
CA LEU A 208 1.35 8.55 -1.87
C LEU A 208 1.43 9.94 -2.54
N GLU A 209 2.33 10.82 -2.07
CA GLU A 209 2.63 12.12 -2.69
C GLU A 209 3.08 11.96 -4.14
N THR A 210 3.93 10.97 -4.44
CA THR A 210 4.37 10.67 -5.81
C THR A 210 3.22 10.18 -6.68
N MET A 211 2.27 9.41 -6.15
CA MET A 211 1.07 8.99 -6.90
C MET A 211 0.19 10.18 -7.33
N PHE A 212 0.01 11.21 -6.48
CA PHE A 212 -0.68 12.44 -6.89
C PHE A 212 0.09 13.22 -7.95
N LYS A 213 1.41 13.33 -7.80
CA LYS A 213 2.27 14.00 -8.77
C LYS A 213 2.24 13.32 -10.14
N ASP A 214 2.25 11.99 -10.17
CA ASP A 214 2.12 11.20 -11.41
C ASP A 214 0.78 11.47 -12.11
N GLN A 215 -0.35 11.61 -11.37
CA GLN A 215 -1.64 11.96 -11.97
C GLN A 215 -1.63 13.36 -12.61
N GLU A 216 -1.01 14.34 -11.96
CA GLU A 216 -0.91 15.71 -12.46
C GLU A 216 -0.01 15.80 -13.71
N LEU A 217 1.17 15.16 -13.65
CA LEU A 217 2.08 15.05 -14.79
C LEU A 217 1.47 14.27 -15.97
N ALA A 218 0.74 13.19 -15.70
CA ALA A 218 0.04 12.42 -16.72
C ALA A 218 -0.99 13.28 -17.48
N ARG A 219 -1.77 14.11 -16.78
CA ARG A 219 -2.73 15.03 -17.40
C ARG A 219 -2.03 16.03 -18.32
N GLU A 220 -0.91 16.60 -17.90
CA GLU A 220 -0.13 17.56 -18.70
C GLU A 220 0.50 16.89 -19.93
N GLU A 221 1.08 15.70 -19.74
CA GLU A 221 1.66 14.88 -20.82
C GLU A 221 0.60 14.50 -21.86
N MET A 222 -0.61 14.16 -21.41
CA MET A 222 -1.73 13.80 -22.28
C MET A 222 -2.25 15.00 -23.09
N VAL A 223 -2.25 16.21 -22.50
CA VAL A 223 -2.56 17.46 -23.24
C VAL A 223 -1.48 17.74 -24.29
N ALA A 224 -0.19 17.62 -23.94
CA ALA A 224 0.92 17.81 -24.87
C ALA A 224 0.91 16.77 -26.02
N TYR A 225 0.55 15.52 -25.74
CA TYR A 225 0.33 14.49 -26.76
C TYR A 225 -0.80 14.89 -27.72
N LYS A 226 -1.98 15.26 -27.20
CA LYS A 226 -3.12 15.67 -28.03
C LYS A 226 -2.80 16.88 -28.92
N GLN A 227 -2.04 17.84 -28.43
CA GLN A 227 -1.55 18.98 -29.22
C GLN A 227 -0.55 18.56 -30.32
N SER A 228 0.30 17.57 -30.07
CA SER A 228 1.16 17.00 -31.12
C SER A 228 0.37 16.25 -32.21
N LEU A 229 -0.81 15.72 -31.86
CA LEU A 229 -1.70 15.02 -32.79
C LEU A 229 -2.57 15.97 -33.61
N SER A 230 -2.90 17.20 -33.18
CA SER A 230 -3.82 18.06 -33.92
C SER A 230 -3.35 18.47 -35.32
N ASN A 231 -2.05 18.29 -35.62
CA ASN A 231 -1.46 18.49 -36.95
C ASN A 231 -1.55 17.23 -37.84
N THR A 232 -2.13 16.13 -37.37
CA THR A 232 -2.23 14.84 -38.07
C THR A 232 -3.65 14.28 -37.97
N SER A 233 -4.26 14.00 -39.12
CA SER A 233 -5.55 13.31 -39.36
C SER A 233 -6.40 12.85 -38.15
N LYS A 234 -7.69 13.26 -38.14
CA LYS A 234 -8.72 12.86 -37.16
C LYS A 234 -8.62 11.37 -36.77
N THR A 235 -8.34 11.09 -35.49
CA THR A 235 -8.37 9.73 -34.94
C THR A 235 -9.80 9.28 -34.66
N ILE A 236 -10.05 7.98 -34.80
CA ILE A 236 -11.35 7.35 -34.50
C ILE A 236 -11.45 7.01 -33.00
N LEU A 237 -10.30 6.81 -32.34
CA LEU A 237 -10.17 6.50 -30.92
C LEU A 237 -9.65 7.73 -30.16
N ASP A 238 -10.30 8.06 -29.02
CA ASP A 238 -9.75 9.00 -28.03
C ASP A 238 -8.98 8.21 -26.96
N LEU A 239 -7.66 8.17 -27.10
CA LEU A 239 -6.76 7.55 -26.12
C LEU A 239 -6.55 8.49 -24.92
N GLN A 240 -6.62 7.97 -23.70
CA GLN A 240 -6.09 8.58 -22.49
C GLN A 240 -5.00 7.66 -21.92
N VAL A 241 -3.86 8.22 -21.50
CA VAL A 241 -2.74 7.47 -20.93
C VAL A 241 -2.33 8.13 -19.61
N ASN A 242 -2.24 7.31 -18.56
CA ASN A 242 -1.61 7.70 -17.29
C ASN A 242 -0.26 7.00 -17.16
N VAL A 243 0.83 7.77 -17.18
CA VAL A 243 2.19 7.25 -16.97
C VAL A 243 2.51 7.31 -15.47
N LEU A 244 2.91 6.17 -14.90
CA LEU A 244 3.03 5.97 -13.45
C LEU A 244 4.46 5.58 -13.06
N THR A 245 4.95 6.10 -11.94
CA THR A 245 6.27 5.78 -11.39
C THR A 245 6.23 4.43 -10.67
N ALA A 246 6.78 3.38 -11.29
CA ALA A 246 6.58 1.99 -10.85
C ALA A 246 6.90 1.67 -9.37
N SER A 247 7.85 2.37 -8.74
CA SER A 247 8.16 2.22 -7.30
C SER A 247 7.12 2.85 -6.37
N ALA A 248 6.46 3.93 -6.81
CA ALA A 248 5.50 4.67 -6.01
C ALA A 248 4.11 4.02 -5.97
N TRP A 249 3.75 3.24 -6.99
CA TRP A 249 2.42 2.60 -7.09
C TRP A 249 2.44 1.17 -6.53
N PRO A 250 1.28 0.52 -6.33
CA PRO A 250 1.22 -0.92 -6.09
C PRO A 250 1.82 -1.71 -7.27
N ASN A 251 2.36 -2.90 -7.00
CA ASN A 251 2.73 -3.81 -8.09
C ASN A 251 1.47 -4.38 -8.76
N TYR A 252 1.50 -4.48 -10.08
CA TYR A 252 0.42 -5.05 -10.89
C TYR A 252 0.99 -6.10 -11.85
N PRO A 253 0.41 -7.31 -11.93
CA PRO A 253 0.92 -8.38 -12.78
C PRO A 253 0.84 -7.99 -14.26
N ASP A 254 1.85 -8.41 -15.03
CA ASP A 254 1.86 -8.25 -16.49
C ASP A 254 1.07 -9.38 -17.14
N ILE A 255 -0.21 -9.11 -17.41
CA ILE A 255 -1.09 -10.02 -18.14
C ILE A 255 -0.92 -9.75 -19.64
N LYS A 256 -0.35 -10.72 -20.35
CA LYS A 256 -0.26 -10.69 -21.82
C LYS A 256 -1.66 -10.85 -22.40
N VAL A 257 -2.00 -10.00 -23.37
CA VAL A 257 -3.31 -9.98 -24.04
C VAL A 257 -3.12 -9.62 -25.51
N ASN A 258 -3.96 -10.16 -26.37
CA ASN A 258 -4.06 -9.75 -27.76
C ASN A 258 -4.95 -8.49 -27.84
N LEU A 259 -4.38 -7.38 -28.27
CA LEU A 259 -5.09 -6.11 -28.39
C LEU A 259 -5.74 -5.99 -29.78
N PRO A 260 -6.94 -5.37 -29.90
CA PRO A 260 -7.49 -5.01 -31.19
C PRO A 260 -6.49 -4.16 -32.01
N PRO A 261 -6.31 -4.42 -33.32
CA PRO A 261 -5.26 -3.78 -34.12
C PRO A 261 -5.28 -2.25 -34.08
N GLU A 262 -6.46 -1.63 -34.03
CA GLU A 262 -6.58 -0.17 -33.90
C GLU A 262 -6.11 0.35 -32.54
N VAL A 263 -6.29 -0.40 -31.46
CA VAL A 263 -5.79 -0.02 -30.12
C VAL A 263 -4.27 -0.15 -30.08
N ALA A 264 -3.71 -1.23 -30.64
CA ALA A 264 -2.27 -1.44 -30.74
C ALA A 264 -1.57 -0.28 -31.49
N LYS A 265 -2.10 0.13 -32.66
CA LYS A 265 -1.60 1.29 -33.43
C LYS A 265 -1.57 2.59 -32.63
N HIS A 266 -2.54 2.83 -31.72
CA HIS A 266 -2.56 4.03 -30.90
C HIS A 266 -1.58 3.96 -29.72
N ILE A 267 -1.36 2.77 -29.17
CA ILE A 267 -0.32 2.50 -28.16
C ILE A 267 1.08 2.72 -28.75
N GLU A 268 1.38 2.14 -29.92
CA GLU A 268 2.66 2.31 -30.61
C GLU A 268 2.98 3.78 -30.91
N LYS A 269 1.97 4.55 -31.39
CA LYS A 269 2.10 6.00 -31.59
C LYS A 269 2.44 6.76 -30.30
N TYR A 270 1.84 6.36 -29.18
CA TYR A 270 2.15 6.96 -27.87
C TYR A 270 3.55 6.56 -27.38
N ASP A 271 3.95 5.30 -27.52
CA ASP A 271 5.30 4.84 -27.17
C ASP A 271 6.37 5.59 -27.97
N MET A 272 6.18 5.75 -29.29
CA MET A 272 7.07 6.55 -30.15
C MET A 272 7.11 8.03 -29.77
N TYR A 273 6.00 8.61 -29.29
CA TYR A 273 5.98 9.98 -28.77
C TYR A 273 6.77 10.08 -27.46
N TYR A 274 6.46 9.21 -26.49
CA TYR A 274 7.04 9.24 -25.16
C TYR A 274 8.56 8.99 -25.20
N GLN A 275 9.03 8.01 -25.99
CA GLN A 275 10.45 7.71 -26.14
C GLN A 275 11.25 8.86 -26.75
N ARG A 276 10.66 9.62 -27.70
CA ARG A 276 11.30 10.81 -28.30
C ARG A 276 11.46 11.95 -27.30
N LYS A 277 10.51 12.10 -26.37
CA LYS A 277 10.51 13.17 -25.35
C LYS A 277 11.31 12.80 -24.09
N HIS A 278 11.31 11.52 -23.71
CA HIS A 278 11.91 11.01 -22.48
C HIS A 278 12.96 9.93 -22.78
N THR A 279 14.17 10.37 -23.11
CA THR A 279 15.31 9.48 -23.34
C THR A 279 15.66 8.68 -22.09
N GLY A 280 16.10 7.43 -22.29
CA GLY A 280 16.49 6.52 -21.20
C GLY A 280 15.32 5.91 -20.40
N ARG A 281 14.06 6.15 -20.79
CA ARG A 281 12.87 5.50 -20.18
C ARG A 281 12.23 4.50 -21.14
N ARG A 282 11.61 3.46 -20.58
CA ARG A 282 10.80 2.47 -21.32
C ARG A 282 9.45 2.31 -20.63
N LEU A 283 8.36 2.40 -21.39
CA LEU A 283 7.01 2.17 -20.89
C LEU A 283 6.71 0.66 -20.75
N THR A 284 5.74 0.33 -19.90
CA THR A 284 5.24 -1.04 -19.73
C THR A 284 3.74 -0.95 -19.45
N TRP A 285 2.93 -1.52 -20.35
CA TRP A 285 1.49 -1.30 -20.37
C TRP A 285 0.75 -2.29 -19.47
N LYS A 286 0.10 -1.79 -18.41
CA LYS A 286 -0.67 -2.59 -17.46
C LYS A 286 -2.14 -2.73 -17.90
N HIS A 287 -2.40 -3.60 -18.86
CA HIS A 287 -3.74 -3.76 -19.48
C HIS A 287 -4.86 -4.13 -18.49
N ALA A 288 -4.55 -4.77 -17.35
CA ALA A 288 -5.51 -5.05 -16.29
C ALA A 288 -6.13 -3.79 -15.66
N LEU A 289 -5.46 -2.64 -15.73
CA LEU A 289 -5.93 -1.35 -15.21
C LEU A 289 -6.68 -0.52 -16.27
N ALA A 290 -6.65 -0.95 -17.53
CA ALA A 290 -7.31 -0.24 -18.60
C ALA A 290 -8.84 -0.26 -18.43
N HIS A 291 -9.49 0.78 -18.91
CA HIS A 291 -10.95 0.88 -19.01
C HIS A 291 -11.31 1.61 -20.29
N SER A 292 -12.52 1.36 -20.79
CA SER A 292 -12.98 1.91 -22.08
C SER A 292 -14.47 2.24 -22.03
N VAL A 293 -14.89 3.10 -22.97
CA VAL A 293 -16.29 3.41 -23.26
C VAL A 293 -16.61 2.80 -24.61
N VAL A 294 -17.29 1.65 -24.62
CA VAL A 294 -17.72 0.98 -25.85
C VAL A 294 -19.12 1.49 -26.21
N ARG A 295 -19.27 2.06 -27.41
CA ARG A 295 -20.59 2.46 -27.93
C ARG A 295 -21.26 1.27 -28.62
N ALA A 296 -22.31 0.75 -28.01
CA ALA A 296 -23.07 -0.38 -28.52
C ALA A 296 -24.41 0.06 -29.14
N ARG A 297 -24.83 -0.60 -30.22
CA ARG A 297 -26.17 -0.47 -30.81
C ARG A 297 -26.91 -1.78 -30.57
N PHE A 298 -28.16 -1.67 -30.13
CA PHE A 298 -29.08 -2.77 -29.86
C PHE A 298 -30.38 -2.52 -30.63
N ASP A 299 -31.25 -3.52 -30.77
CA ASP A 299 -32.47 -3.46 -31.59
C ASP A 299 -33.45 -2.38 -31.13
N LYS A 300 -33.42 -2.06 -29.83
CA LYS A 300 -34.38 -1.17 -29.17
C LYS A 300 -33.69 -0.06 -28.40
N GLY A 301 -34.06 1.19 -28.73
CA GLY A 301 -33.65 2.39 -28.02
C GLY A 301 -32.43 3.09 -28.61
N ALA A 302 -32.00 4.17 -27.95
CA ALA A 302 -30.82 4.91 -28.34
C ALA A 302 -29.53 4.09 -28.13
N PRO A 303 -28.46 4.33 -28.94
CA PRO A 303 -27.15 3.73 -28.73
C PRO A 303 -26.68 3.89 -27.27
N LYS A 304 -26.07 2.83 -26.72
CA LYS A 304 -25.64 2.76 -25.33
C LYS A 304 -24.14 2.97 -25.22
N GLU A 305 -23.71 3.59 -24.12
CA GLU A 305 -22.30 3.77 -23.79
C GLU A 305 -21.95 2.87 -22.60
N LEU A 306 -21.22 1.79 -22.88
CA LEU A 306 -20.84 0.77 -21.91
C LEU A 306 -19.47 1.13 -21.30
N LEU A 307 -19.46 1.44 -20.01
CA LEU A 307 -18.24 1.65 -19.23
C LEU A 307 -17.75 0.30 -18.74
N VAL A 308 -16.69 -0.17 -19.39
CA VAL A 308 -16.14 -1.52 -19.29
C VAL A 308 -14.66 -1.46 -18.93
N SER A 309 -14.09 -2.56 -18.43
CA SER A 309 -12.64 -2.70 -18.33
C SER A 309 -12.00 -2.96 -19.69
N GLY A 310 -10.67 -2.88 -19.77
CA GLY A 310 -9.91 -3.22 -20.97
C GLY A 310 -10.20 -4.65 -21.43
N PHE A 311 -10.20 -5.62 -20.51
CA PHE A 311 -10.49 -7.01 -20.85
C PHE A 311 -11.91 -7.22 -21.37
N GLN A 312 -12.90 -6.57 -20.75
CA GLN A 312 -14.28 -6.56 -21.25
C GLN A 312 -14.37 -5.92 -22.65
N ALA A 313 -13.63 -4.82 -22.90
CA ALA A 313 -13.63 -4.15 -24.20
C ALA A 313 -13.01 -5.01 -25.31
N ILE A 314 -11.90 -5.72 -25.03
CA ILE A 314 -11.27 -6.64 -25.97
C ILE A 314 -12.28 -7.72 -26.43
N ILE A 315 -12.98 -8.36 -25.48
CA ILE A 315 -14.01 -9.37 -25.80
C ILE A 315 -15.15 -8.75 -26.62
N LEU A 316 -15.67 -7.58 -26.22
CA LEU A 316 -16.80 -6.94 -26.90
C LEU A 316 -16.47 -6.51 -28.34
N VAL A 317 -15.20 -6.21 -28.66
CA VAL A 317 -14.78 -5.88 -30.03
C VAL A 317 -14.85 -7.11 -30.95
N LEU A 318 -14.52 -8.32 -30.46
CA LEU A 318 -14.64 -9.56 -31.26
C LEU A 318 -16.08 -9.79 -31.75
N PHE A 319 -17.07 -9.50 -30.91
CA PHE A 319 -18.48 -9.60 -31.28
C PHE A 319 -18.95 -8.50 -32.25
N GLY A 320 -18.17 -7.44 -32.45
CA GLY A 320 -18.47 -6.36 -33.39
C GLY A 320 -18.19 -6.71 -34.87
N GLU A 321 -17.42 -7.78 -35.12
CA GLU A 321 -17.06 -8.24 -36.46
C GLU A 321 -17.96 -9.37 -36.98
N LEU A 322 -18.84 -9.91 -36.12
CA LEU A 322 -19.74 -11.03 -36.42
C LEU A 322 -21.08 -10.59 -37.04
N LYS A 323 -21.77 -11.52 -37.69
CA LYS A 323 -23.15 -11.28 -38.15
C LYS A 323 -24.13 -11.48 -37.01
N GLU A 324 -25.31 -10.89 -37.16
CA GLU A 324 -26.38 -11.04 -36.17
C GLU A 324 -26.82 -12.51 -36.04
N GLY A 325 -26.74 -13.05 -34.82
CA GLY A 325 -27.08 -14.44 -34.52
C GLY A 325 -25.89 -15.40 -34.44
N ASP A 326 -24.70 -14.99 -34.91
CA ASP A 326 -23.47 -15.79 -34.75
C ASP A 326 -23.09 -15.90 -33.26
N ASN A 327 -22.38 -16.98 -32.93
CA ASN A 327 -21.82 -17.22 -31.60
C ASN A 327 -20.30 -17.43 -31.65
N LEU A 328 -19.64 -17.23 -30.51
CA LEU A 328 -18.26 -17.66 -30.29
C LEU A 328 -18.24 -18.67 -29.15
N SER A 329 -17.41 -19.72 -29.26
CA SER A 329 -17.12 -20.59 -28.12
C SER A 329 -16.16 -19.93 -27.13
N TYR A 330 -16.11 -20.45 -25.91
CA TYR A 330 -15.11 -20.04 -24.92
C TYR A 330 -13.68 -20.16 -25.46
N GLU A 331 -13.34 -21.25 -26.16
CA GLU A 331 -12.02 -21.49 -26.72
C GLU A 331 -11.68 -20.53 -27.88
N ASP A 332 -12.65 -20.15 -28.73
CA ASP A 332 -12.44 -19.14 -29.77
C ASP A 332 -12.08 -17.78 -29.16
N ILE A 333 -12.82 -17.37 -28.12
CA ILE A 333 -12.56 -16.12 -27.39
C ILE A 333 -11.19 -16.20 -26.69
N LYS A 334 -10.85 -17.35 -26.10
CA LYS A 334 -9.54 -17.58 -25.46
C LYS A 334 -8.39 -17.44 -26.45
N ALA A 335 -8.47 -18.11 -27.60
CA ALA A 335 -7.46 -18.05 -28.65
C ALA A 335 -7.33 -16.62 -29.23
N ALA A 336 -8.45 -15.95 -29.49
CA ALA A 336 -8.46 -14.59 -30.03
C ALA A 336 -7.90 -13.56 -29.04
N THR A 337 -8.26 -13.64 -27.75
CA THR A 337 -7.85 -12.65 -26.72
C THR A 337 -6.53 -12.94 -26.02
N GLY A 338 -6.07 -14.19 -26.02
CA GLY A 338 -4.87 -14.63 -25.30
C GLY A 338 -5.03 -14.65 -23.77
N PHE A 339 -6.25 -14.59 -23.23
CA PHE A 339 -6.49 -14.58 -21.78
C PHE A 339 -6.23 -15.95 -21.12
N VAL A 340 -5.80 -15.89 -19.86
CA VAL A 340 -5.79 -17.05 -18.95
C VAL A 340 -7.21 -17.37 -18.46
N ASP A 341 -7.49 -18.64 -18.21
CA ASP A 341 -8.86 -19.13 -17.93
C ASP A 341 -9.57 -18.38 -16.81
N VAL A 342 -8.88 -18.10 -15.70
CA VAL A 342 -9.42 -17.40 -14.52
C VAL A 342 -9.92 -15.98 -14.86
N GLU A 343 -9.16 -15.22 -15.64
CA GLU A 343 -9.58 -13.86 -16.05
C GLU A 343 -10.62 -13.90 -17.16
N LEU A 344 -10.55 -14.88 -18.07
CA LEU A 344 -11.55 -15.06 -19.12
C LEU A 344 -12.92 -15.42 -18.53
N GLN A 345 -12.98 -16.40 -17.61
CA GLN A 345 -14.19 -16.78 -16.88
C GLN A 345 -14.78 -15.59 -16.13
N ARG A 346 -13.97 -14.88 -15.32
CA ARG A 346 -14.44 -13.70 -14.56
C ARG A 346 -14.96 -12.59 -15.48
N THR A 347 -14.30 -12.37 -16.62
CA THR A 347 -14.70 -11.35 -17.60
C THR A 347 -15.98 -11.74 -18.32
N LEU A 348 -16.11 -12.97 -18.82
CA LEU A 348 -17.35 -13.47 -19.46
C LEU A 348 -18.53 -13.53 -18.49
N GLN A 349 -18.32 -13.99 -17.25
CA GLN A 349 -19.35 -14.01 -16.21
C GLN A 349 -19.91 -12.60 -15.97
N SER A 350 -19.06 -11.57 -15.99
CA SER A 350 -19.47 -10.17 -15.83
C SER A 350 -20.31 -9.62 -17.00
N LEU A 351 -20.11 -10.13 -18.22
CA LEU A 351 -20.79 -9.69 -19.45
C LEU A 351 -22.07 -10.48 -19.77
N ALA A 352 -22.13 -11.76 -19.37
CA ALA A 352 -23.20 -12.70 -19.74
C ALA A 352 -24.10 -13.15 -18.56
N CYS A 353 -23.52 -13.38 -17.38
CA CYS A 353 -24.23 -13.96 -16.23
C CYS A 353 -24.71 -12.90 -15.22
N GLY A 354 -23.99 -11.78 -15.14
CA GLY A 354 -24.23 -10.66 -14.22
C GLY A 354 -25.53 -9.88 -14.44
N LYS A 355 -25.61 -8.68 -13.85
CA LYS A 355 -26.78 -7.79 -13.94
C LYS A 355 -27.00 -7.23 -15.34
N PHE A 356 -25.93 -6.79 -16.00
CA PHE A 356 -25.99 -6.18 -17.33
C PHE A 356 -25.57 -7.20 -18.39
N ARG A 357 -26.52 -8.02 -18.82
CA ARG A 357 -26.31 -9.14 -19.75
C ARG A 357 -26.26 -8.64 -21.19
N VAL A 358 -25.13 -8.06 -21.57
CA VAL A 358 -24.86 -7.59 -22.94
C VAL A 358 -24.51 -8.76 -23.88
N LEU A 359 -24.03 -9.86 -23.30
CA LEU A 359 -23.91 -11.16 -23.96
C LEU A 359 -24.94 -12.15 -23.38
N THR A 360 -25.22 -13.23 -24.09
CA THR A 360 -26.02 -14.38 -23.63
C THR A 360 -25.16 -15.63 -23.68
N LYS A 361 -25.04 -16.35 -22.55
CA LYS A 361 -24.35 -17.65 -22.44
C LYS A 361 -25.31 -18.79 -22.81
N HIS A 362 -24.81 -19.78 -23.53
CA HIS A 362 -25.49 -21.04 -23.84
C HIS A 362 -24.57 -22.22 -23.47
N PRO A 363 -25.00 -23.17 -22.61
CA PRO A 363 -26.25 -23.16 -21.83
C PRO A 363 -26.32 -22.01 -20.81
N LYS A 364 -27.53 -21.60 -20.41
CA LYS A 364 -27.70 -20.53 -19.42
C LYS A 364 -27.31 -21.03 -18.02
N GLY A 365 -26.43 -20.30 -17.35
CA GLY A 365 -25.96 -20.62 -16.00
C GLY A 365 -25.38 -19.41 -15.28
N ARG A 366 -24.96 -19.60 -14.03
CA ARG A 366 -24.26 -18.56 -13.23
C ARG A 366 -22.76 -18.53 -13.53
N ASP A 367 -22.20 -19.68 -13.82
CA ASP A 367 -20.76 -19.91 -13.96
C ASP A 367 -20.39 -20.11 -15.44
N VAL A 368 -19.10 -20.05 -15.76
CA VAL A 368 -18.59 -20.09 -17.15
C VAL A 368 -17.65 -21.28 -17.31
N ASP A 369 -18.02 -22.18 -18.21
CA ASP A 369 -17.37 -23.45 -18.49
C ASP A 369 -16.70 -23.41 -19.88
N PRO A 370 -15.59 -24.15 -20.12
CA PRO A 370 -14.90 -24.16 -21.41
C PRO A 370 -15.74 -24.65 -22.60
N THR A 371 -16.87 -25.31 -22.35
CA THR A 371 -17.81 -25.77 -23.38
C THR A 371 -18.90 -24.75 -23.74
N ASP A 372 -18.92 -23.58 -23.09
CA ASP A 372 -19.93 -22.56 -23.33
C ASP A 372 -19.76 -21.84 -24.68
N THR A 373 -20.89 -21.40 -25.23
CA THR A 373 -20.94 -20.45 -26.34
C THR A 373 -21.65 -19.16 -25.95
N PHE A 374 -21.30 -18.06 -26.61
CA PHE A 374 -21.77 -16.72 -26.29
C PHE A 374 -22.30 -16.02 -27.54
N THR A 375 -23.46 -15.36 -27.42
CA THR A 375 -24.04 -14.52 -28.48
C THR A 375 -24.27 -13.09 -27.97
N VAL A 376 -24.30 -12.10 -28.86
CA VAL A 376 -24.73 -10.73 -28.50
C VAL A 376 -26.21 -10.75 -28.07
N ASN A 377 -26.54 -10.05 -26.98
CA ASN A 377 -27.93 -9.83 -26.58
C ASN A 377 -28.50 -8.60 -27.31
N THR A 378 -28.95 -8.78 -28.55
CA THR A 378 -29.51 -7.70 -29.40
C THR A 378 -30.74 -7.03 -28.75
N LYS A 379 -31.47 -7.77 -27.92
CA LYS A 379 -32.68 -7.35 -27.17
C LYS A 379 -32.37 -6.72 -25.81
N PHE A 380 -31.11 -6.38 -25.53
CA PHE A 380 -30.72 -5.73 -24.28
C PHE A 380 -31.36 -4.34 -24.13
N VAL A 381 -31.99 -4.08 -22.97
CA VAL A 381 -32.62 -2.80 -22.65
C VAL A 381 -32.22 -2.38 -21.22
N ASP A 382 -31.85 -1.12 -21.07
CA ASP A 382 -31.68 -0.45 -19.77
C ASP A 382 -32.21 0.99 -19.89
N PRO A 383 -32.83 1.58 -18.85
CA PRO A 383 -33.27 2.98 -18.88
C PRO A 383 -32.12 3.99 -19.09
N LYS A 384 -30.91 3.67 -18.65
CA LYS A 384 -29.74 4.55 -18.76
C LYS A 384 -29.11 4.41 -20.14
N VAL A 385 -28.61 5.54 -20.68
CA VAL A 385 -27.77 5.54 -21.89
C VAL A 385 -26.35 5.08 -21.54
N ARG A 386 -25.81 5.55 -20.42
CA ARG A 386 -24.44 5.28 -19.96
C ARG A 386 -24.46 4.25 -18.82
N ILE A 387 -23.90 3.08 -19.06
CA ILE A 387 -24.07 1.87 -18.23
C ILE A 387 -22.71 1.41 -17.71
N LYS A 388 -22.57 1.18 -16.39
CA LYS A 388 -21.29 0.81 -15.75
C LYS A 388 -21.27 -0.69 -15.43
N ILE A 389 -20.68 -1.48 -16.32
CA ILE A 389 -20.58 -2.95 -16.21
C ILE A 389 -19.35 -3.36 -15.38
N ASN A 390 -18.29 -2.54 -15.39
CA ASN A 390 -17.08 -2.75 -14.59
C ASN A 390 -17.31 -2.51 -13.08
N GLN A 391 -18.06 -3.42 -12.42
CA GLN A 391 -18.25 -3.45 -10.96
C GLN A 391 -17.59 -4.66 -10.30
N ILE A 392 -17.48 -5.80 -11.00
CA ILE A 392 -16.96 -7.06 -10.44
C ILE A 392 -15.44 -7.02 -10.24
N GLN A 393 -14.68 -6.49 -11.21
CA GLN A 393 -13.21 -6.42 -11.13
C GLN A 393 -12.69 -5.40 -10.09
N LEU A 394 -13.58 -4.68 -9.39
CA LEU A 394 -13.25 -3.56 -8.51
C LEU A 394 -13.56 -3.83 -7.04
N LYS A 395 -14.09 -5.01 -6.73
CA LYS A 395 -14.02 -5.56 -5.38
C LYS A 395 -12.66 -6.21 -5.23
N GLU A 396 -11.99 -5.93 -4.12
CA GLU A 396 -10.85 -6.72 -3.69
C GLU A 396 -11.26 -8.19 -3.58
N THR A 397 -10.45 -9.09 -4.14
CA THR A 397 -10.68 -10.54 -3.99
C THR A 397 -10.01 -11.06 -2.70
N SER A 398 -10.43 -12.24 -2.23
CA SER A 398 -9.82 -12.84 -1.04
C SER A 398 -8.33 -13.15 -1.24
N GLU A 399 -7.96 -13.47 -2.48
CA GLU A 399 -6.60 -13.77 -2.92
C GLU A 399 -5.76 -12.48 -2.93
N GLU A 400 -6.26 -11.41 -3.54
CA GLU A 400 -5.60 -10.10 -3.51
C GLU A 400 -5.42 -9.55 -2.08
N ASN A 401 -6.37 -9.82 -1.17
CA ASN A 401 -6.29 -9.43 0.24
C ASN A 401 -5.17 -10.21 0.95
N LYS A 402 -5.16 -11.54 0.79
CA LYS A 402 -4.12 -12.43 1.35
C LYS A 402 -2.72 -12.08 0.83
N GLU A 403 -2.57 -11.84 -0.48
CA GLU A 403 -1.31 -11.42 -1.09
C GLU A 403 -0.81 -10.08 -0.50
N THR A 404 -1.73 -9.16 -0.19
CA THR A 404 -1.38 -7.87 0.44
C THR A 404 -0.82 -8.07 1.85
N HIS A 405 -1.40 -8.97 2.65
CA HIS A 405 -0.87 -9.35 3.96
C HIS A 405 0.48 -10.08 3.89
N GLU A 406 0.65 -11.00 2.94
CA GLU A 406 1.89 -11.75 2.73
C GLU A 406 3.04 -10.82 2.35
N ARG A 407 2.77 -9.84 1.46
CA ARG A 407 3.74 -8.82 1.05
C ARG A 407 4.19 -7.96 2.23
N VAL A 408 3.26 -7.45 3.04
CA VAL A 408 3.61 -6.68 4.27
C VAL A 408 4.47 -7.51 5.22
N HIS A 409 4.16 -8.80 5.42
CA HIS A 409 4.99 -9.67 6.24
C HIS A 409 6.39 -9.89 5.64
N GLN A 410 6.50 -10.00 4.31
CA GLN A 410 7.79 -10.14 3.63
C GLN A 410 8.63 -8.86 3.73
N ASP A 411 8.01 -7.68 3.56
CA ASP A 411 8.67 -6.38 3.67
C ASP A 411 9.25 -6.18 5.08
N ARG A 412 8.49 -6.54 6.14
CA ARG A 412 8.98 -6.58 7.53
C ARG A 412 10.23 -7.45 7.71
N GLN A 413 10.32 -8.60 7.04
CA GLN A 413 11.52 -9.44 7.11
C GLN A 413 12.74 -8.77 6.46
N TYR A 414 12.56 -8.12 5.30
CA TYR A 414 13.65 -7.39 4.64
C TYR A 414 14.10 -6.17 5.44
N GLU A 415 13.17 -5.42 6.05
CA GLU A 415 13.51 -4.30 6.94
C GLU A 415 14.24 -4.75 8.21
N THR A 416 13.81 -5.87 8.80
CA THR A 416 14.50 -6.48 9.96
C THR A 416 15.92 -6.90 9.58
N GLN A 417 16.12 -7.54 8.43
CA GLN A 417 17.44 -7.88 7.90
C GLN A 417 18.31 -6.63 7.67
N ALA A 418 17.75 -5.57 7.08
CA ALA A 418 18.44 -4.30 6.86
C ALA A 418 18.76 -3.54 8.17
N ALA A 419 17.95 -3.68 9.21
CA ALA A 419 18.24 -3.17 10.55
C ALA A 419 19.43 -3.91 11.19
N ILE A 420 19.39 -5.26 11.20
CA ILE A 420 20.49 -6.10 11.70
C ILE A 420 21.81 -5.75 11.00
N VAL A 421 21.83 -5.68 9.66
CA VAL A 421 23.03 -5.35 8.89
C VAL A 421 23.54 -3.93 9.19
N ARG A 422 22.66 -2.93 9.40
CA ARG A 422 23.08 -1.57 9.78
C ARG A 422 23.72 -1.53 11.17
N ILE A 423 23.10 -2.17 12.16
CA ILE A 423 23.64 -2.27 13.53
C ILE A 423 25.00 -2.96 13.51
N MET A 424 25.09 -4.15 12.92
CA MET A 424 26.32 -4.93 12.84
C MET A 424 27.43 -4.23 12.04
N LYS A 425 27.08 -3.48 10.97
CA LYS A 425 28.05 -2.69 10.20
C LYS A 425 28.65 -1.54 11.02
N SER A 426 27.88 -0.93 11.91
CA SER A 426 28.36 0.11 12.83
C SER A 426 29.17 -0.47 13.99
N ARG A 427 28.64 -1.49 14.67
CA ARG A 427 29.17 -2.00 15.95
C ARG A 427 30.27 -3.05 15.81
N LYS A 428 30.37 -3.71 14.64
CA LYS A 428 31.29 -4.81 14.28
C LYS A 428 31.13 -6.10 15.07
N THR A 429 30.94 -6.03 16.39
CA THR A 429 30.67 -7.14 17.29
C THR A 429 29.54 -6.80 18.25
N MET A 430 28.67 -7.76 18.56
CA MET A 430 27.55 -7.56 19.47
C MET A 430 27.05 -8.88 20.07
N ALA A 431 26.67 -8.87 21.36
CA ALA A 431 25.99 -9.98 22.01
C ALA A 431 24.55 -10.14 21.49
N HIS A 432 24.07 -11.38 21.35
CA HIS A 432 22.75 -11.71 20.79
C HIS A 432 21.59 -10.95 21.46
N SER A 433 21.57 -10.92 22.80
CA SER A 433 20.56 -10.20 23.58
C SER A 433 20.50 -8.71 23.26
N ASN A 434 21.67 -8.07 23.17
CA ASN A 434 21.78 -6.65 22.84
C ASN A 434 21.39 -6.38 21.38
N LEU A 435 21.74 -7.26 20.45
CA LEU A 435 21.33 -7.16 19.04
C LEU A 435 19.82 -7.27 18.89
N VAL A 436 19.19 -8.25 19.55
CA VAL A 436 17.73 -8.40 19.55
C VAL A 436 17.05 -7.16 20.15
N ALA A 437 17.56 -6.63 21.27
CA ALA A 437 17.02 -5.42 21.89
C ALA A 437 17.17 -4.16 21.00
N GLU A 438 18.33 -3.95 20.37
CA GLU A 438 18.57 -2.81 19.49
C GLU A 438 17.75 -2.90 18.19
N VAL A 439 17.58 -4.12 17.63
CA VAL A 439 16.66 -4.36 16.50
C VAL A 439 15.21 -4.03 16.88
N ILE A 440 14.71 -4.56 17.99
CA ILE A 440 13.34 -4.24 18.48
C ILE A 440 13.15 -2.73 18.64
N SER A 441 14.15 -2.04 19.21
CA SER A 441 14.11 -0.58 19.37
C SER A 441 14.01 0.16 18.04
N GLN A 442 14.76 -0.28 17.02
CA GLN A 442 14.72 0.33 15.68
C GLN A 442 13.46 -0.03 14.87
N THR A 443 12.86 -1.22 15.06
CA THR A 443 11.67 -1.64 14.30
C THR A 443 10.34 -1.26 14.97
N LYS A 444 10.34 -0.89 16.26
CA LYS A 444 9.13 -0.61 17.07
C LYS A 444 8.08 0.26 16.39
N ALA A 445 8.50 1.29 15.64
CA ALA A 445 7.58 2.20 14.94
C ALA A 445 6.72 1.53 13.85
N ARG A 446 7.12 0.34 13.36
CA ARG A 446 6.43 -0.47 12.36
C ARG A 446 5.78 -1.73 12.96
N GLY A 447 5.64 -1.77 14.29
CA GLY A 447 4.98 -2.85 15.03
C GLY A 447 5.95 -3.71 15.84
N ALA A 448 5.39 -4.47 16.79
CA ALA A 448 6.15 -5.41 17.60
C ALA A 448 6.64 -6.60 16.75
N VAL A 449 7.95 -6.64 16.47
CA VAL A 449 8.61 -7.81 15.86
C VAL A 449 8.90 -8.84 16.97
N ASP A 450 8.54 -10.10 16.75
CA ASP A 450 8.77 -11.14 17.74
C ASP A 450 10.27 -11.52 17.82
N PRO A 451 10.87 -11.69 19.01
CA PRO A 451 12.27 -12.13 19.14
C PRO A 451 12.59 -13.41 18.37
N SER A 452 11.62 -14.32 18.21
CA SER A 452 11.79 -15.54 17.41
C SER A 452 11.89 -15.27 15.90
N GLU A 453 11.22 -14.22 15.39
CA GLU A 453 11.37 -13.77 13.99
C GLU A 453 12.71 -13.06 13.77
N ILE A 454 13.20 -12.31 14.76
CA ILE A 454 14.53 -11.70 14.70
C ILE A 454 15.61 -12.79 14.64
N LYS A 455 15.52 -13.81 15.49
CA LYS A 455 16.45 -14.96 15.46
C LYS A 455 16.50 -15.64 14.09
N LYS A 456 15.34 -15.93 13.49
CA LYS A 456 15.25 -16.50 12.13
C LYS A 456 15.88 -15.60 11.06
N ASN A 457 15.80 -14.28 11.21
CA ASN A 457 16.44 -13.34 10.29
C ASN A 457 17.96 -13.24 10.52
N ILE A 458 18.45 -13.43 11.75
CA ILE A 458 19.88 -13.58 12.05
C ILE A 458 20.41 -14.86 11.39
N GLU A 459 19.74 -16.00 11.57
CA GLU A 459 20.09 -17.30 10.94
C GLU A 459 20.20 -17.15 9.41
N LYS A 460 19.19 -16.57 8.75
CA LYS A 460 19.21 -16.25 7.30
C LYS A 460 20.34 -15.31 6.86
N LEU A 461 20.87 -14.46 7.74
CA LEU A 461 21.98 -13.56 7.41
C LEU A 461 23.35 -14.23 7.60
N ILE A 462 23.42 -15.27 8.45
CA ILE A 462 24.59 -16.15 8.57
C ILE A 462 24.70 -17.05 7.34
N GLU A 463 23.59 -17.68 6.92
CA GLU A 463 23.50 -18.48 5.69
C GLU A 463 23.91 -17.70 4.42
N LYS A 464 23.77 -16.37 4.45
CA LYS A 464 24.13 -15.44 3.37
C LYS A 464 25.49 -14.74 3.58
N ASP A 465 26.32 -15.20 4.51
CA ASP A 465 27.66 -14.68 4.82
C ASP A 465 27.73 -13.18 5.26
N TYR A 466 26.61 -12.54 5.64
CA TYR A 466 26.61 -11.14 6.07
C TYR A 466 27.14 -10.96 7.51
N ILE A 467 26.96 -11.96 8.36
CA ILE A 467 27.37 -12.00 9.77
C ILE A 467 27.83 -13.42 10.12
N GLU A 468 28.72 -13.55 11.09
CA GLU A 468 29.19 -14.85 11.60
C GLU A 468 29.08 -14.91 13.13
N HIS A 469 28.96 -16.11 13.67
CA HIS A 469 29.21 -16.32 15.11
C HIS A 469 30.68 -15.99 15.39
N SER A 470 30.97 -15.19 16.41
CA SER A 470 32.36 -15.04 16.83
C SER A 470 32.78 -16.29 17.58
N GLY A 471 33.57 -17.15 16.95
CA GLY A 471 34.05 -18.43 17.50
C GLY A 471 35.09 -18.27 18.61
N LEU A 472 34.75 -17.53 19.67
CA LEU A 472 35.52 -17.43 20.92
C LEU A 472 35.02 -18.44 21.97
N ASP A 473 34.52 -19.59 21.51
CA ASP A 473 34.12 -20.74 22.32
C ASP A 473 35.05 -21.93 22.01
N GLU A 474 36.33 -21.86 22.37
CA GLU A 474 37.19 -23.05 22.42
C GLU A 474 38.24 -23.02 23.56
N VAL A 475 38.08 -23.99 24.47
CA VAL A 475 39.08 -24.61 25.37
C VAL A 475 39.73 -23.75 26.47
N ASP A 476 39.11 -23.81 27.67
CA ASP A 476 39.87 -23.93 28.92
C ASP A 476 40.49 -25.35 29.04
N LYS A 477 41.62 -25.48 29.77
CA LYS A 477 42.47 -26.68 30.03
C LYS A 477 43.73 -26.91 29.16
N SER A 478 44.64 -25.94 29.13
CA SER A 478 46.08 -26.20 29.40
C SER A 478 46.85 -24.88 29.38
N GLY A 479 47.45 -24.48 30.50
CA GLY A 479 48.12 -23.19 30.59
C GLY A 479 49.50 -23.19 29.93
N GLU A 480 49.67 -22.38 28.87
CA GLU A 480 50.96 -21.77 28.54
C GLU A 480 50.75 -20.49 27.72
N ARG A 481 51.48 -19.42 28.04
CA ARG A 481 51.43 -18.17 27.26
C ARG A 481 52.37 -18.25 26.07
N ARG A 482 51.90 -17.89 24.88
CA ARG A 482 52.74 -17.23 23.87
C ARG A 482 52.10 -15.95 23.36
N THR A 483 52.57 -14.84 23.93
CA THR A 483 52.60 -13.54 23.27
C THR A 483 53.46 -13.62 22.01
N GLN A 484 52.98 -13.13 20.85
CA GLN A 484 53.68 -12.37 19.79
C GLN A 484 52.66 -12.13 18.65
N PHE A 485 52.62 -11.02 17.89
CA PHE A 485 53.33 -9.73 17.94
C PHE A 485 52.48 -8.64 17.23
N ASP A 486 52.72 -7.38 17.60
CA ASP A 486 52.58 -6.13 16.84
C ASP A 486 51.41 -5.84 15.89
N LEU A 487 50.64 -4.82 16.30
CA LEU A 487 49.98 -3.88 15.40
C LEU A 487 51.04 -3.19 14.51
N ASN A 488 50.87 -3.24 13.20
CA ASN A 488 51.49 -2.25 12.31
C ASN A 488 50.42 -1.30 11.79
N LEU A 489 50.43 -0.08 12.32
CA LEU A 489 49.61 1.04 11.89
C LEU A 489 50.36 1.77 10.77
N GLU A 490 49.91 1.61 9.53
CA GLU A 490 50.17 2.63 8.50
C GLU A 490 48.87 3.23 8.01
N THR A 491 48.71 4.51 8.33
CA THR A 491 47.61 5.36 7.89
C THR A 491 47.70 5.62 6.40
N HIS A 492 46.57 5.56 5.69
CA HIS A 492 46.36 6.46 4.55
C HIS A 492 45.19 7.39 4.86
N ASN A 493 45.56 8.66 5.01
CA ASN A 493 44.72 9.75 5.47
C ASN A 493 44.03 10.40 4.28
N MET A 494 42.71 10.55 4.32
CA MET A 494 42.04 11.66 3.65
C MET A 494 41.09 12.35 4.64
N SER A 495 41.60 13.46 5.16
CA SER A 495 40.88 14.51 5.89
C SER A 495 39.68 15.06 5.10
N GLY A 496 38.59 15.49 5.73
CA GLY A 496 38.32 15.48 7.17
C GLY A 496 37.25 16.50 7.60
N ASN A 497 37.46 17.06 8.79
CA ASN A 497 36.79 18.19 9.45
C ASN A 497 35.48 18.01 10.25
N VAL A 498 35.68 18.23 11.57
CA VAL A 498 34.82 18.84 12.59
C VAL A 498 33.67 18.01 13.19
N PHE A 499 33.94 17.62 14.44
CA PHE A 499 33.02 17.11 15.45
C PHE A 499 32.72 18.22 16.47
N SER A 500 31.51 18.27 17.01
CA SER A 500 31.10 18.86 18.32
C SER A 500 29.59 18.62 18.51
N GLN A 501 29.03 18.34 19.68
CA GLN A 501 29.61 18.22 21.02
C GLN A 501 28.82 17.24 21.91
N GLU A 502 29.36 16.98 23.10
CA GLU A 502 29.01 16.00 24.13
C GLU A 502 27.56 16.01 24.65
N VAL A 503 27.10 14.84 25.13
CA VAL A 503 26.36 14.72 26.41
C VAL A 503 26.87 13.50 27.18
N PHE A 504 27.41 13.73 28.37
CA PHE A 504 27.70 12.69 29.37
C PHE A 504 26.42 12.28 30.11
N PHE A 505 26.24 11.00 30.43
CA PHE A 505 25.70 10.61 31.75
C PHE A 505 26.17 9.21 32.18
N SER A 506 26.28 9.03 33.49
CA SER A 506 27.12 8.01 34.11
C SER A 506 26.50 6.62 34.29
N SER A 507 27.39 5.66 34.47
CA SER A 507 27.18 4.25 34.82
C SER A 507 26.34 3.96 36.07
N SER A 508 25.58 2.86 36.05
CA SER A 508 25.58 1.88 37.16
C SER A 508 25.18 0.48 36.64
N SER A 509 25.61 -0.56 37.34
CA SER A 509 25.66 -1.95 36.87
C SER A 509 24.54 -2.85 37.43
N SER A 510 24.17 -3.89 36.67
CA SER A 510 24.01 -5.25 37.21
C SER A 510 24.02 -6.28 36.06
N SER A 511 24.40 -7.51 36.40
CA SER A 511 24.88 -8.55 35.47
C SER A 511 23.83 -9.59 35.07
N SER A 512 23.88 -10.04 33.82
CA SER A 512 23.60 -11.43 33.46
C SER A 512 24.39 -11.84 32.21
N ASP A 513 25.18 -12.91 32.32
CA ASP A 513 26.00 -13.43 31.23
C ASP A 513 25.16 -14.13 30.15
N SER A 514 25.66 -14.11 28.91
CA SER A 514 25.18 -14.98 27.83
C SER A 514 26.28 -15.15 26.76
N PRO A 515 26.82 -16.37 26.58
CA PRO A 515 27.91 -16.64 25.64
C PRO A 515 27.35 -16.80 24.23
N ASN A 516 27.06 -15.68 23.55
CA ASN A 516 26.65 -15.66 22.15
C ASN A 516 26.91 -14.27 21.56
N ALA A 517 28.11 -14.05 21.03
CA ALA A 517 28.46 -12.85 20.28
C ALA A 517 28.55 -13.13 18.78
N PHE A 518 28.18 -12.12 17.98
CA PHE A 518 28.26 -12.14 16.53
C PHE A 518 29.29 -11.11 16.05
N ARG A 519 29.88 -11.36 14.88
CA ARG A 519 30.84 -10.47 14.22
C ARG A 519 30.44 -10.21 12.76
N MET A 520 30.78 -9.03 12.24
CA MET A 520 30.75 -8.74 10.80
C MET A 520 32.02 -9.27 10.13
N ARG A 521 31.90 -10.09 9.08
CA ARG A 521 33.06 -10.60 8.31
C ARG A 521 33.88 -9.48 7.66
N SER A 522 35.19 -9.68 7.62
CA SER A 522 36.12 -8.90 6.78
C SER A 522 36.16 -9.49 5.35
N PRO A 523 36.43 -8.69 4.30
CA PRO A 523 36.62 -9.21 2.95
C PRO A 523 37.89 -10.07 2.90
N ILE A 524 37.76 -11.36 2.57
CA ILE A 524 38.90 -12.25 2.36
C ILE A 524 39.42 -12.07 0.94
N ALA A 525 40.72 -11.81 0.80
CA ALA A 525 41.39 -11.80 -0.50
C ALA A 525 41.43 -13.23 -1.08
N ALA A 526 40.95 -13.39 -2.30
CA ALA A 526 40.89 -14.69 -2.96
C ALA A 526 42.30 -15.22 -3.30
N SER A 527 42.57 -16.47 -2.93
CA SER A 527 43.58 -17.31 -3.57
C SER A 527 42.92 -18.50 -4.26
N SER A 528 43.55 -19.02 -5.30
CA SER A 528 42.88 -19.70 -6.41
C SER A 528 42.71 -21.22 -6.26
N SER A 529 41.49 -21.72 -6.52
CA SER A 529 41.29 -22.79 -7.51
C SER A 529 39.80 -23.03 -7.84
N SER A 530 39.56 -23.57 -9.04
CA SER A 530 38.30 -23.65 -9.78
C SER A 530 37.08 -24.27 -9.09
N LYS A 531 35.93 -23.57 -9.12
CA LYS A 531 34.84 -23.81 -10.11
C LYS A 531 33.82 -22.65 -10.05
N GLY A 532 33.36 -22.18 -11.20
CA GLY A 532 32.73 -20.86 -11.31
C GLY A 532 31.21 -20.81 -11.14
N SER A 533 30.75 -19.67 -10.62
CA SER A 533 29.53 -18.97 -11.06
C SER A 533 29.67 -17.49 -10.69
N SER A 534 29.47 -16.60 -11.66
CA SER A 534 29.81 -15.17 -11.52
C SER A 534 28.77 -14.40 -10.70
N TRP A 535 29.24 -13.58 -9.75
CA TRP A 535 28.45 -12.52 -9.13
C TRP A 535 29.24 -11.20 -9.08
N TYR A 536 29.42 -10.59 -10.26
CA TYR A 536 29.81 -9.18 -10.41
C TYR A 536 28.69 -8.31 -11.00
N GLU A 537 27.43 -8.76 -10.87
CA GLU A 537 26.27 -8.21 -11.58
C GLU A 537 25.13 -7.72 -10.66
N ALA A 538 25.41 -7.52 -9.37
CA ALA A 538 24.42 -7.10 -8.38
C ALA A 538 24.93 -6.03 -7.41
N MET A 539 25.45 -4.90 -7.92
CA MET A 539 25.40 -3.54 -7.33
C MET A 539 26.33 -2.57 -8.09
N ASN A 540 25.97 -2.19 -9.33
CA ASN A 540 26.29 -0.89 -9.95
C ASN A 540 25.79 -0.85 -11.40
N ILE A 541 24.67 -0.16 -11.66
CA ILE A 541 24.26 0.23 -13.02
C ILE A 541 23.77 1.68 -13.04
N VAL A 542 24.72 2.62 -13.13
CA VAL A 542 24.52 3.94 -13.76
C VAL A 542 25.78 4.29 -14.55
N HIS A 543 25.85 3.82 -15.80
CA HIS A 543 26.27 4.53 -17.02
C HIS A 543 26.70 3.53 -18.12
N PRO A 544 26.37 3.81 -19.41
CA PRO A 544 26.64 2.89 -20.51
C PRO A 544 28.11 2.88 -20.96
N PRO A 545 28.61 1.77 -21.53
CA PRO A 545 29.97 1.68 -22.05
C PRO A 545 30.15 2.48 -23.35
N LYS A 546 31.36 3.02 -23.54
CA LYS A 546 31.81 3.58 -24.82
C LYS A 546 31.88 2.46 -25.88
N PRO A 547 31.37 2.65 -27.11
CA PRO A 547 31.58 1.67 -28.17
C PRO A 547 33.06 1.65 -28.61
N LEU A 548 33.65 0.45 -28.63
CA LEU A 548 34.94 0.21 -29.25
C LEU A 548 34.83 0.38 -30.76
N ARG A 549 35.79 1.09 -31.36
CA ARG A 549 35.89 1.30 -32.81
C ARG A 549 36.07 -0.04 -33.52
N ILE A 550 35.18 -0.35 -34.46
CA ILE A 550 35.55 -1.17 -35.62
C ILE A 550 36.08 -0.21 -36.69
N LEU A 551 37.29 -0.47 -37.16
CA LEU A 551 37.94 0.29 -38.23
C LEU A 551 37.37 -0.16 -39.59
N LEU A 552 36.81 0.80 -40.33
CA LEU A 552 36.78 0.76 -41.79
C LEU A 552 37.47 2.05 -42.29
N HIS A 553 38.69 1.89 -42.81
CA HIS A 553 39.18 2.76 -43.89
C HIS A 553 38.31 2.47 -45.14
N SER A 554 37.95 3.38 -46.04
CA SER A 554 38.36 4.78 -46.30
C SER A 554 37.20 5.51 -47.03
N LEU A 555 37.27 6.70 -47.65
CA LEU A 555 38.35 7.64 -48.05
C LEU A 555 37.80 9.10 -48.02
N ASP A 556 38.70 10.06 -48.18
CA ASP A 556 38.55 11.44 -48.70
C ASP A 556 37.62 12.54 -48.09
N ARG A 557 38.22 13.73 -48.13
CA ARG A 557 37.79 15.11 -47.85
C ARG A 557 37.89 15.89 -49.20
N PRO A 558 37.61 17.22 -49.32
CA PRO A 558 36.86 18.16 -48.47
C PRO A 558 35.94 19.16 -49.25
N ALA A 559 35.41 20.16 -48.51
CA ALA A 559 35.28 21.59 -48.90
C ALA A 559 33.92 22.15 -49.41
N GLY A 560 33.69 23.44 -49.06
CA GLY A 560 32.49 24.26 -49.37
C GLY A 560 31.77 24.74 -48.09
N ALA A 561 32.20 25.82 -47.44
CA ALA A 561 31.73 27.21 -47.66
C ALA A 561 30.21 27.39 -47.36
N ALA A 562 29.79 27.94 -46.21
CA ALA A 562 29.87 29.35 -45.75
C ALA A 562 28.68 30.23 -46.22
N GLN A 563 28.01 30.85 -45.24
CA GLN A 563 27.18 32.07 -45.31
C GLN A 563 26.00 32.14 -46.30
N SER A 564 24.78 32.02 -45.77
CA SER A 564 23.79 33.13 -45.70
C SER A 564 22.70 32.82 -44.68
#